data_AF-A0A949ILE6-F1
#
_entry.id   AF-A0A949ILE6-F1
#
_cell.length_a   1.000
_cell.length_b   1.000
_cell.length_c   1.000
_cell.angle_alpha   90.00
_cell.angle_beta   90.00
_cell.angle_gamma   90.00
#
_symmetry.space_group_name_H-M   'P 1'
#
loop_
_entity.id
_entity.type
_entity.pdbx_description
1 polymer ?
#
loop_
_entity_poly.entity_id
_entity_poly.type
_entity_poly.pdbx_seq_one_letter_code
_entity_poly.pdbx_strand_id
1 'polypeptide(L)'
;MLPIKTTLRDTGLKVPEETCSDTLVPAVTRPEFGPEDWTCMVNLTTNVDEGSSIDGSVSKFDHLHELAKDTLGSHSQMLVQIFDAQKNEIVLFRIADGKTTPLGSACSKGYGQDVERFLGMAPHQGKLAFLNLGHGSASGVSGESHNYRVTMDEMVGSIQAGLAASGRQFLELVSLDSCDTANPNVISRFSKVTDNLIASETLEWNNGQEYYSAIGRAFKNSPANGKDLGLSIVDAAQQACDTVGGAGNRCSNETIALFDTQAAKFLNVKVSDLGAALSKTIENPHDKQVVQRLATGLPDVGISAELRVYHFTELRDLKAFDYALVEAVKEGKLSDPDHSLATAAEAVNAAQEKSIVKQFSHRGNWNGVNVLLPSQRNNPEFAYNDVVEQVKSVTREFEALDVNVDQKGYVDPVATRASVVHAREKLGGRDWLIPPSIEAPSQEKNLYSLFISNVLAKPQITSSDLKGVALFGEKVVNALEANRHGWLVGHAEEANRNLAETMKNQILENENWEKFAAKLGAIEVP
;
A
#
# COMPACT_ATOMS: atom_id res chain seq x y z
N MET A 1 -10.34 -25.77 -13.62
CA MET A 1 -9.75 -24.97 -14.73
C MET A 1 -10.87 -24.17 -15.38
N LEU A 2 -10.92 -22.87 -15.09
CA LEU A 2 -11.69 -21.87 -15.83
C LEU A 2 -10.78 -20.63 -15.92
N PRO A 3 -10.60 -20.01 -17.09
CA PRO A 3 -9.80 -18.80 -17.21
C PRO A 3 -10.68 -17.59 -16.93
N ILE A 4 -10.42 -16.87 -15.84
CA ILE A 4 -11.01 -15.54 -15.63
C ILE A 4 -10.16 -14.56 -16.44
N LYS A 5 -10.60 -14.31 -17.69
CA LYS A 5 -10.25 -13.08 -18.43
C LYS A 5 -11.34 -12.06 -18.13
N THR A 6 -11.14 -11.21 -17.15
CA THR A 6 -11.92 -9.97 -17.00
C THR A 6 -11.08 -8.81 -17.53
N THR A 7 -11.31 -8.47 -18.79
CA THR A 7 -10.93 -7.16 -19.34
C THR A 7 -12.07 -6.15 -19.12
N LEU A 8 -11.71 -4.87 -18.98
CA LEU A 8 -12.49 -3.64 -18.75
C LEU A 8 -13.86 -3.43 -19.44
N ARG A 9 -14.43 -4.38 -20.19
CA ARG A 9 -15.67 -4.20 -20.95
C ARG A 9 -16.97 -4.48 -20.19
N ASP A 10 -16.93 -5.12 -19.01
CA ASP A 10 -18.15 -5.67 -18.39
C ASP A 10 -18.80 -4.78 -17.31
N THR A 11 -18.25 -3.60 -16.99
CA THR A 11 -18.80 -2.72 -15.92
C THR A 11 -19.85 -1.71 -16.41
N GLY A 12 -20.15 -1.64 -17.71
CA GLY A 12 -21.19 -0.75 -18.25
C GLY A 12 -20.95 0.76 -18.08
N LEU A 13 -19.84 1.17 -17.45
CA LEU A 13 -19.35 2.55 -17.43
C LEU A 13 -18.62 2.81 -18.74
N LYS A 14 -19.30 3.47 -19.68
CA LYS A 14 -18.64 4.04 -20.85
C LYS A 14 -17.74 5.19 -20.39
N VAL A 15 -16.45 4.94 -20.28
CA VAL A 15 -15.45 6.02 -20.36
C VAL A 15 -15.62 6.66 -21.73
N PRO A 16 -15.75 7.99 -21.86
CA PRO A 16 -15.84 8.64 -23.16
C PRO A 16 -14.57 8.29 -23.96
N GLU A 17 -14.72 7.54 -25.05
CA GLU A 17 -13.63 7.08 -25.94
C GLU A 17 -13.02 8.21 -26.78
N GLU A 18 -13.38 9.47 -26.56
CA GLU A 18 -13.02 10.58 -27.42
C GLU A 18 -12.43 11.73 -26.59
N THR A 19 -11.09 11.83 -26.54
CA THR A 19 -10.30 13.11 -26.55
C THR A 19 -8.81 12.93 -26.24
N CYS A 20 -8.37 11.80 -25.71
CA CYS A 20 -6.96 11.69 -25.34
C CYS A 20 -6.04 11.52 -26.57
N SER A 21 -5.02 12.39 -26.68
CA SER A 21 -4.02 12.37 -27.76
C SER A 21 -2.62 12.12 -27.20
N ASP A 22 -1.92 11.10 -27.69
CA ASP A 22 -0.54 10.83 -27.33
C ASP A 22 0.41 11.84 -28.00
N THR A 23 1.07 12.66 -27.18
CA THR A 23 1.97 13.74 -27.60
C THR A 23 3.36 13.59 -26.99
N LEU A 24 3.67 12.43 -26.42
CA LEU A 24 4.95 12.20 -25.75
C LEU A 24 6.12 12.36 -26.72
N VAL A 25 7.03 13.25 -26.34
CA VAL A 25 8.33 13.37 -26.98
C VAL A 25 9.31 12.50 -26.20
N PRO A 26 10.16 11.70 -26.87
CA PRO A 26 11.22 10.95 -26.20
C PRO A 26 12.02 11.88 -25.29
N ALA A 27 12.39 11.40 -24.11
CA ALA A 27 13.24 12.16 -23.22
C ALA A 27 14.57 12.46 -23.95
N VAL A 28 14.77 13.72 -24.34
CA VAL A 28 16.00 14.13 -25.03
C VAL A 28 17.13 13.98 -24.02
N THR A 29 17.92 12.92 -24.18
CA THR A 29 19.18 12.76 -23.48
C THR A 29 20.06 13.97 -23.82
N ARG A 30 20.74 14.55 -22.82
CA ARG A 30 21.73 15.58 -23.15
C ARG A 30 22.78 14.91 -24.04
N PRO A 31 23.28 15.60 -25.09
CA PRO A 31 24.37 15.09 -25.92
C PRO A 31 25.63 14.67 -25.12
N GLU A 32 25.76 15.17 -23.89
CA GLU A 32 26.88 14.96 -22.97
C GLU A 32 26.56 14.03 -21.78
N PHE A 33 25.43 13.31 -21.80
CA PHE A 33 25.03 12.45 -20.67
C PHE A 33 26.00 11.27 -20.52
N GLY A 34 26.85 11.32 -19.50
CA GLY A 34 27.90 10.37 -19.22
C GLY A 34 27.47 9.20 -18.33
N PRO A 35 28.36 8.22 -18.11
CA PRO A 35 28.09 7.06 -17.25
C PRO A 35 27.87 7.42 -15.77
N GLU A 36 28.38 8.58 -15.34
CA GLU A 36 28.25 9.06 -13.96
C GLU A 36 26.96 9.87 -13.71
N ASP A 37 26.26 10.25 -14.77
CA ASP A 37 25.10 11.13 -14.67
C ASP A 37 23.86 10.37 -14.22
N TRP A 38 23.06 11.01 -13.35
CA TRP A 38 21.85 10.41 -12.79
C TRP A 38 20.59 10.83 -13.53
N THR A 39 19.73 9.85 -13.79
CA THR A 39 18.32 10.08 -14.04
C THR A 39 17.50 9.49 -12.90
N CYS A 40 16.75 10.33 -12.18
CA CYS A 40 15.71 9.86 -11.26
C CYS A 40 14.35 9.88 -11.96
N MET A 41 13.73 8.71 -12.06
CA MET A 41 12.40 8.49 -12.61
C MET A 41 11.39 8.61 -11.46
N VAL A 42 10.73 9.75 -11.33
CA VAL A 42 9.81 10.06 -10.25
C VAL A 42 8.37 9.84 -10.69
N ASN A 43 7.71 8.85 -10.10
CA ASN A 43 6.33 8.50 -10.41
C ASN A 43 5.36 9.11 -9.41
N LEU A 44 4.52 10.06 -9.83
CA LEU A 44 3.56 10.80 -9.01
C LEU A 44 2.11 10.51 -9.38
N THR A 45 1.82 9.34 -9.94
CA THR A 45 0.51 9.00 -10.51
C THR A 45 -0.61 8.73 -9.50
N THR A 46 -0.45 9.12 -8.23
CA THR A 46 -1.53 9.10 -7.23
C THR A 46 -2.59 10.16 -7.54
N ASN A 47 -3.85 9.78 -7.36
CA ASN A 47 -5.02 10.58 -7.71
C ASN A 47 -4.97 12.01 -7.13
N VAL A 48 -5.37 12.96 -7.95
CA VAL A 48 -5.33 14.42 -7.74
C VAL A 48 -6.55 14.93 -6.97
N ASP A 49 -7.57 14.09 -6.82
CA ASP A 49 -8.85 14.43 -6.18
C ASP A 49 -8.84 14.36 -4.64
N GLU A 50 -7.73 13.92 -4.04
CA GLU A 50 -7.51 14.20 -2.63
C GLU A 50 -7.12 15.67 -2.50
N GLY A 51 -8.09 16.51 -2.14
CA GLY A 51 -7.86 17.91 -1.74
C GLY A 51 -6.87 18.09 -0.56
N SER A 52 -6.19 17.04 -0.13
CA SER A 52 -4.90 17.10 0.54
C SER A 52 -3.80 17.15 -0.51
N SER A 53 -3.34 18.37 -0.80
CA SER A 53 -1.96 18.55 -1.20
C SER A 53 -1.01 17.80 -0.26
N ILE A 54 0.21 17.63 -0.75
CA ILE A 54 1.40 17.15 -0.01
C ILE A 54 1.71 18.06 1.21
N ASP A 55 0.84 19.02 1.55
CA ASP A 55 0.88 19.91 2.73
C ASP A 55 -0.47 20.57 3.11
N GLY A 56 -1.61 20.21 2.50
CA GLY A 56 -2.88 20.97 2.64
C GLY A 56 -2.94 22.38 1.99
N SER A 57 -1.87 22.90 1.35
CA SER A 57 -1.83 24.23 0.71
C SER A 57 -1.16 24.42 -0.67
N VAL A 58 -0.40 23.47 -1.22
CA VAL A 58 0.45 23.66 -2.43
C VAL A 58 0.27 22.55 -3.48
N SER A 59 0.17 22.92 -4.76
CA SER A 59 -0.05 21.98 -5.87
C SER A 59 1.19 21.10 -6.11
N LYS A 60 1.01 19.82 -6.50
CA LYS A 60 2.12 18.93 -6.94
C LYS A 60 3.00 19.59 -8.03
N PHE A 61 2.42 20.50 -8.82
CA PHE A 61 3.13 21.30 -9.83
C PHE A 61 4.06 22.36 -9.24
N ASP A 62 3.70 22.98 -8.11
CA ASP A 62 4.53 24.00 -7.46
C ASP A 62 5.80 23.36 -6.87
N HIS A 63 5.71 22.13 -6.37
CA HIS A 63 6.88 21.35 -5.95
C HIS A 63 7.85 21.07 -7.10
N LEU A 64 7.37 20.91 -8.35
CA LEU A 64 8.27 20.75 -9.51
C LEU A 64 9.12 21.99 -9.76
N HIS A 65 8.61 23.19 -9.45
CA HIS A 65 9.37 24.44 -9.61
C HIS A 65 10.45 24.60 -8.53
N GLU A 66 10.18 24.22 -7.30
CA GLU A 66 11.19 24.21 -6.24
C GLU A 66 12.29 23.16 -6.51
N LEU A 67 11.91 21.97 -6.96
CA LEU A 67 12.84 20.92 -7.39
C LEU A 67 13.81 21.37 -8.48
N ALA A 68 13.34 22.20 -9.40
CA ALA A 68 14.17 22.69 -10.49
C ALA A 68 15.40 23.42 -9.95
N LYS A 69 15.25 24.24 -8.90
CA LYS A 69 16.36 24.99 -8.29
C LYS A 69 17.48 24.08 -7.79
N ASP A 70 17.13 22.89 -7.28
CA ASP A 70 18.11 21.94 -6.76
C ASP A 70 18.88 21.18 -7.84
N THR A 71 18.40 21.22 -9.09
CA THR A 71 19.12 20.67 -10.25
C THR A 71 20.08 21.66 -10.90
N LEU A 72 20.12 22.92 -10.45
CA LEU A 72 20.97 23.95 -11.05
C LEU A 72 22.45 23.59 -10.92
N GLY A 73 23.16 23.53 -12.05
CA GLY A 73 24.57 23.12 -12.07
C GLY A 73 24.82 21.64 -11.80
N SER A 74 23.77 20.81 -11.68
CA SER A 74 23.91 19.36 -11.62
C SER A 74 23.96 18.77 -13.03
N HIS A 75 24.76 17.72 -13.20
CA HIS A 75 24.72 16.86 -14.39
C HIS A 75 23.55 15.87 -14.36
N SER A 76 22.81 15.82 -13.24
CA SER A 76 21.67 14.94 -13.03
C SER A 76 20.37 15.56 -13.53
N GLN A 77 19.39 14.71 -13.84
CA GLN A 77 18.05 15.11 -14.22
C GLN A 77 16.98 14.27 -13.50
N MET A 78 15.77 14.80 -13.45
CA MET A 78 14.57 14.03 -13.11
C MET A 78 13.66 13.95 -14.31
N LEU A 79 13.12 12.77 -14.55
CA LEU A 79 11.89 12.62 -15.32
C LEU A 79 10.77 12.43 -14.32
N VAL A 80 9.67 13.13 -14.49
CA VAL A 80 8.53 13.10 -13.57
C VAL A 80 7.29 12.78 -14.38
N GLN A 81 6.52 11.78 -13.95
CA GLN A 81 5.20 11.51 -14.49
C GLN A 81 4.11 11.82 -13.47
N ILE A 82 3.03 12.44 -13.91
CA ILE A 82 1.87 12.83 -13.09
C ILE A 82 0.61 12.33 -13.78
N PHE A 83 -0.32 11.76 -13.03
CA PHE A 83 -1.65 11.43 -13.56
C PHE A 83 -2.59 12.62 -13.43
N ASP A 84 -3.19 13.04 -14.54
CA ASP A 84 -4.28 14.01 -14.63
C ASP A 84 -5.60 13.25 -14.70
N ALA A 85 -6.26 13.10 -13.54
CA ALA A 85 -7.51 12.36 -13.42
C ALA A 85 -8.66 12.96 -14.24
N GLN A 86 -8.66 14.28 -14.44
CA GLN A 86 -9.72 14.96 -15.20
C GLN A 86 -9.65 14.62 -16.69
N LYS A 87 -8.44 14.38 -17.21
CA LYS A 87 -8.20 14.02 -18.61
C LYS A 87 -7.95 12.52 -18.81
N ASN A 88 -7.78 11.76 -17.73
CA ASN A 88 -7.32 10.38 -17.76
C ASN A 88 -6.00 10.22 -18.54
N GLU A 89 -5.07 11.13 -18.27
CA GLU A 89 -3.78 11.23 -18.97
C GLU A 89 -2.60 11.21 -18.01
N ILE A 90 -1.47 10.71 -18.47
CA ILE A 90 -0.18 10.86 -17.82
C ILE A 90 0.54 12.03 -18.48
N VAL A 91 0.92 13.03 -17.69
CA VAL A 91 1.70 14.20 -18.12
C VAL A 91 3.14 14.01 -17.67
N LEU A 92 4.08 14.21 -18.59
CA LEU A 92 5.51 14.04 -18.31
C LEU A 92 6.24 15.38 -18.28
N PHE A 93 7.16 15.49 -17.34
CA PHE A 93 8.06 16.61 -17.18
C PHE A 93 9.51 16.11 -17.10
N ARG A 94 10.41 16.95 -17.57
CA ARG A 94 11.84 16.86 -17.32
C ARG A 94 12.26 18.02 -16.43
N ILE A 95 12.97 17.73 -15.36
CA ILE A 95 13.59 18.74 -14.49
C ILE A 95 15.10 18.60 -14.57
N ALA A 96 15.78 19.64 -15.05
CA ALA A 96 17.23 19.67 -15.13
C ALA A 96 17.75 21.11 -15.26
N ASP A 97 18.92 21.40 -14.67
CA ASP A 97 19.58 22.71 -14.73
C ASP A 97 18.66 23.90 -14.45
N GLY A 98 17.95 23.85 -13.31
CA GLY A 98 17.08 24.95 -12.90
C GLY A 98 15.75 25.02 -13.65
N LYS A 99 15.46 24.11 -14.58
CA LYS A 99 14.30 24.21 -15.49
C LYS A 99 13.40 22.98 -15.45
N THR A 100 12.10 23.24 -15.47
CA THR A 100 11.04 22.24 -15.69
C THR A 100 10.52 22.36 -17.11
N THR A 101 10.64 21.29 -17.90
CA THR A 101 10.26 21.25 -19.32
C THR A 101 9.20 20.17 -19.53
N PRO A 102 8.00 20.52 -20.05
CA PRO A 102 7.01 19.51 -20.43
C PRO A 102 7.53 18.61 -21.55
N LEU A 103 7.28 17.31 -21.45
CA LEU A 103 7.62 16.32 -22.48
C LEU A 103 6.38 15.83 -23.26
N GLY A 104 5.18 16.28 -22.88
CA GLY A 104 3.90 15.90 -23.48
C GLY A 104 3.01 15.12 -22.52
N SER A 105 1.92 14.58 -23.06
CA SER A 105 1.02 13.68 -22.34
C SER A 105 0.68 12.44 -23.16
N ALA A 106 0.24 11.38 -22.48
CA ALA A 106 -0.33 10.20 -23.10
C ALA A 106 -1.50 9.68 -22.30
N CYS A 107 -2.39 8.94 -22.95
CA CYS A 107 -3.49 8.29 -22.25
C CYS A 107 -2.93 7.33 -21.20
N SER A 108 -3.52 7.36 -20.02
CA SER A 108 -3.34 6.28 -19.07
C SER A 108 -3.85 4.99 -19.69
N LYS A 109 -3.10 3.91 -19.47
CA LYS A 109 -3.54 2.54 -19.78
C LYS A 109 -3.62 1.68 -18.52
N GLY A 110 -3.60 2.34 -17.36
CA GLY A 110 -3.51 1.72 -16.06
C GLY A 110 -2.08 1.69 -15.53
N TYR A 111 -2.00 1.83 -14.21
CA TYR A 111 -0.77 2.07 -13.46
C TYR A 111 0.45 1.24 -13.89
N GLY A 112 0.31 -0.08 -14.03
CA GLY A 112 1.42 -0.95 -14.42
C GLY A 112 1.95 -0.67 -15.83
N GLN A 113 1.06 -0.40 -16.80
CA GLN A 113 1.47 -0.07 -18.16
C GLN A 113 2.07 1.34 -18.25
N ASP A 114 1.60 2.26 -17.41
CA ASP A 114 2.16 3.61 -17.34
C ASP A 114 3.56 3.60 -16.71
N VAL A 115 3.81 2.79 -15.68
CA VAL A 115 5.15 2.55 -15.12
C VAL A 115 6.09 1.91 -16.16
N GLU A 116 5.62 0.89 -16.88
CA GLU A 116 6.39 0.26 -17.96
C GLU A 116 6.80 1.29 -19.03
N ARG A 117 5.82 2.05 -19.55
CA ARG A 117 6.07 3.11 -20.54
C ARG A 117 7.08 4.13 -20.02
N PHE A 118 6.90 4.57 -18.78
CA PHE A 118 7.74 5.58 -18.17
C PHE A 118 9.20 5.13 -18.07
N LEU A 119 9.45 3.94 -17.53
CA LEU A 119 10.80 3.37 -17.46
C LEU A 119 11.38 3.06 -18.84
N GLY A 120 10.54 2.75 -19.83
CA GLY A 120 10.93 2.62 -21.23
C GLY A 120 11.49 3.91 -21.85
N MET A 121 11.20 5.08 -21.27
CA MET A 121 11.74 6.37 -21.71
C MET A 121 13.09 6.73 -21.06
N ALA A 122 13.60 5.89 -20.16
CA ALA A 122 14.86 6.16 -19.49
C ALA A 122 16.05 6.23 -20.47
N PRO A 123 17.05 7.10 -20.22
CA PRO A 123 18.27 7.13 -21.01
C PRO A 123 19.00 5.78 -21.01
N HIS A 124 19.56 5.39 -22.17
CA HIS A 124 20.35 4.16 -22.29
C HIS A 124 21.64 4.16 -21.46
N GLN A 125 22.21 5.34 -21.16
CA GLN A 125 23.45 5.51 -20.40
C GLN A 125 23.21 6.25 -19.08
N GLY A 126 24.17 6.15 -18.16
CA GLY A 126 24.12 6.76 -16.84
C GLY A 126 23.46 5.88 -15.77
N LYS A 127 23.29 6.45 -14.59
CA LYS A 127 22.67 5.83 -13.42
C LYS A 127 21.17 6.09 -13.41
N LEU A 128 20.39 5.10 -12.99
CA LEU A 128 18.93 5.17 -13.03
C LEU A 128 18.34 4.77 -11.67
N ALA A 129 17.59 5.68 -11.05
CA ALA A 129 16.76 5.40 -9.89
C ALA A 129 15.29 5.52 -10.25
N PHE A 130 14.44 4.71 -9.62
CA PHE A 130 12.99 4.79 -9.75
C PHE A 130 12.37 5.05 -8.39
N LEU A 131 11.65 6.17 -8.28
CA LEU A 131 11.04 6.64 -7.04
C LEU A 131 9.53 6.62 -7.23
N ASN A 132 8.89 5.66 -6.58
CA ASN A 132 7.47 5.41 -6.70
C ASN A 132 6.72 6.12 -5.57
N LEU A 133 6.04 7.22 -5.90
CA LEU A 133 5.20 7.95 -4.95
C LEU A 133 3.74 7.50 -5.04
N GLY A 134 3.54 6.20 -5.20
CA GLY A 134 2.25 5.53 -5.25
C GLY A 134 1.78 5.14 -3.85
N HIS A 135 0.51 5.38 -3.50
CA HIS A 135 -0.04 4.82 -2.26
C HIS A 135 -0.27 3.31 -2.40
N GLY A 136 0.02 2.55 -1.36
CA GLY A 136 -0.08 1.10 -1.38
C GLY A 136 0.32 0.44 -0.07
N SER A 137 0.34 -0.88 -0.10
CA SER A 137 0.93 -1.72 0.96
C SER A 137 1.71 -2.89 0.37
N ALA A 138 2.27 -3.77 1.20
CA ALA A 138 2.86 -5.03 0.73
C ALA A 138 1.95 -5.85 -0.22
N SER A 139 0.63 -5.64 -0.18
CA SER A 139 -0.34 -6.30 -1.07
C SER A 139 -0.43 -5.70 -2.48
N GLY A 140 0.06 -4.47 -2.67
CA GLY A 140 0.04 -3.79 -3.97
C GLY A 140 0.08 -2.27 -3.84
N VAL A 141 0.40 -1.62 -4.96
CA VAL A 141 0.48 -0.15 -5.11
C VAL A 141 -0.56 0.33 -6.11
N SER A 142 -1.07 1.54 -5.90
CA SER A 142 -2.06 2.19 -6.75
C SER A 142 -1.64 3.62 -7.09
N GLY A 143 -2.17 4.11 -8.21
CA GLY A 143 -2.10 5.52 -8.58
C GLY A 143 -3.48 6.14 -8.72
N GLU A 144 -4.17 5.79 -9.81
CA GLU A 144 -5.22 6.58 -10.45
C GLU A 144 -6.57 6.57 -9.72
N SER A 145 -6.81 5.53 -8.91
CA SER A 145 -7.88 5.46 -7.93
C SER A 145 -7.59 4.29 -6.98
N HIS A 146 -8.14 4.36 -5.77
CA HIS A 146 -8.08 3.28 -4.78
C HIS A 146 -8.63 1.93 -5.28
N ASN A 147 -9.30 1.91 -6.43
CA ASN A 147 -9.96 0.75 -7.03
C ASN A 147 -9.06 -0.03 -8.00
N TYR A 148 -7.91 0.50 -8.39
CA TYR A 148 -6.99 -0.16 -9.33
C TYR A 148 -5.58 -0.19 -8.76
N ARG A 149 -5.28 -1.31 -8.06
CA ARG A 149 -3.96 -1.63 -7.52
C ARG A 149 -3.28 -2.65 -8.41
N VAL A 150 -1.99 -2.45 -8.67
CA VAL A 150 -1.10 -3.51 -9.16
C VAL A 150 -0.50 -4.23 -7.97
N THR A 151 -0.45 -5.55 -8.04
CA THR A 151 0.30 -6.37 -7.10
C THR A 151 1.80 -6.04 -7.17
N MET A 152 2.55 -6.41 -6.14
CA MET A 152 4.02 -6.21 -6.15
C MET A 152 4.72 -7.00 -7.27
N ASP A 153 4.19 -8.16 -7.65
CA ASP A 153 4.73 -8.93 -8.79
C ASP A 153 4.43 -8.25 -10.13
N GLU A 154 3.23 -7.69 -10.31
CA GLU A 154 2.92 -6.87 -11.49
C GLU A 154 3.79 -5.62 -11.55
N MET A 155 4.02 -4.94 -10.42
CA MET A 155 4.90 -3.79 -10.35
C MET A 155 6.33 -4.13 -10.76
N VAL A 156 6.91 -5.21 -10.23
CA VAL A 156 8.23 -5.69 -10.64
C VAL A 156 8.25 -6.09 -12.11
N GLY A 157 7.19 -6.73 -12.62
CA GLY A 157 7.05 -7.07 -14.03
C GLY A 157 7.04 -5.84 -14.94
N SER A 158 6.29 -4.81 -14.57
CA SER A 158 6.25 -3.51 -15.26
C SER A 158 7.62 -2.82 -15.26
N ILE A 159 8.33 -2.85 -14.13
CA ILE A 159 9.70 -2.33 -14.05
C ILE A 159 10.63 -3.09 -15.00
N GLN A 160 10.59 -4.42 -15.00
CA GLN A 160 11.42 -5.25 -15.88
C GLN A 160 11.13 -4.99 -17.37
N ALA A 161 9.86 -4.87 -17.74
CA ALA A 161 9.46 -4.56 -19.11
C ALA A 161 9.95 -3.17 -19.55
N GLY A 162 9.80 -2.15 -18.68
CA GLY A 162 10.29 -0.80 -18.96
C GLY A 162 11.82 -0.72 -19.03
N LEU A 163 12.54 -1.43 -18.17
CA LEU A 163 14.00 -1.56 -18.25
C LEU A 163 14.41 -2.21 -19.58
N ALA A 164 13.76 -3.31 -19.96
CA ALA A 164 14.04 -3.97 -21.24
C ALA A 164 13.80 -3.03 -22.44
N ALA A 165 12.71 -2.24 -22.42
CA ALA A 165 12.40 -1.26 -23.45
C ALA A 165 13.45 -0.13 -23.53
N SER A 166 14.03 0.27 -22.40
CA SER A 166 15.13 1.25 -22.34
C SER A 166 16.53 0.62 -22.52
N GLY A 167 16.61 -0.67 -22.87
CA GLY A 167 17.89 -1.36 -23.06
C GLY A 167 18.69 -1.57 -21.77
N ARG A 168 18.02 -1.53 -20.62
CA ARG A 168 18.57 -1.73 -19.28
C ARG A 168 18.10 -3.04 -18.68
N GLN A 169 18.79 -3.48 -17.64
CA GLN A 169 18.43 -4.69 -16.90
C GLN A 169 18.19 -4.43 -15.42
N PHE A 170 18.67 -3.30 -14.90
CA PHE A 170 18.71 -3.06 -13.47
C PHE A 170 18.64 -1.58 -13.12
N LEU A 171 18.11 -1.28 -11.93
CA LEU A 171 18.05 0.03 -11.32
C LEU A 171 19.10 0.14 -10.21
N GLU A 172 19.75 1.29 -10.11
CA GLU A 172 20.66 1.60 -9.01
C GLU A 172 19.92 1.64 -7.67
N LEU A 173 18.68 2.16 -7.69
CA LEU A 173 17.84 2.33 -6.51
C LEU A 173 16.36 2.26 -6.91
N VAL A 174 15.57 1.56 -6.10
CA VAL A 174 14.12 1.73 -6.05
C VAL A 174 13.73 2.35 -4.71
N SER A 175 12.78 3.27 -4.73
CA SER A 175 12.15 3.78 -3.52
C SER A 175 10.65 3.63 -3.61
N LEU A 176 10.04 3.05 -2.59
CA LEU A 176 8.59 2.88 -2.47
C LEU A 176 8.08 3.81 -1.36
N ASP A 177 7.43 4.92 -1.74
CA ASP A 177 6.64 5.79 -0.86
C ASP A 177 5.26 5.15 -0.64
N SER A 178 5.29 3.94 -0.14
CA SER A 178 4.10 3.13 0.07
C SER A 178 4.19 2.56 1.47
N CYS A 179 3.10 2.70 2.22
CA CYS A 179 2.96 2.18 3.56
C CYS A 179 3.34 0.69 3.64
N ASP A 180 3.93 0.22 4.74
CA ASP A 180 4.12 -1.23 5.00
C ASP A 180 4.77 -2.01 3.82
N THR A 181 5.71 -1.38 3.11
CA THR A 181 6.43 -2.02 2.00
C THR A 181 7.80 -2.55 2.42
N ALA A 182 8.27 -2.21 3.61
CA ALA A 182 9.44 -2.82 4.20
C ALA A 182 9.08 -4.21 4.78
N ASN A 183 8.71 -5.10 3.86
CA ASN A 183 8.26 -6.44 4.10
C ASN A 183 9.20 -7.42 3.35
N PRO A 184 9.60 -8.55 3.94
CA PRO A 184 10.54 -9.48 3.30
C PRO A 184 10.11 -9.95 1.90
N ASN A 185 8.82 -10.17 1.67
CA ASN A 185 8.31 -10.57 0.36
C ASN A 185 8.46 -9.46 -0.68
N VAL A 186 8.23 -8.21 -0.29
CA VAL A 186 8.47 -7.06 -1.17
C VAL A 186 9.96 -6.94 -1.46
N ILE A 187 10.80 -6.94 -0.43
CA ILE A 187 12.25 -6.82 -0.57
C ILE A 187 12.81 -7.92 -1.49
N SER A 188 12.37 -9.17 -1.31
CA SER A 188 12.77 -10.30 -2.15
C SER A 188 12.26 -10.22 -3.58
N ARG A 189 11.08 -9.65 -3.84
CA ARG A 189 10.57 -9.43 -5.20
C ARG A 189 11.41 -8.39 -5.92
N PHE A 190 11.73 -7.28 -5.23
CA PHE A 190 12.49 -6.17 -5.79
C PHE A 190 13.98 -6.47 -5.97
N SER A 191 14.52 -7.51 -5.33
CA SER A 191 15.89 -7.99 -5.59
C SER A 191 16.13 -8.43 -7.04
N LYS A 192 15.06 -8.61 -7.83
CA LYS A 192 15.13 -8.91 -9.27
C LYS A 192 15.43 -7.68 -10.14
N VAL A 193 15.28 -6.47 -9.60
CA VAL A 193 15.38 -5.22 -10.37
C VAL A 193 16.26 -4.15 -9.73
N THR A 194 16.62 -4.28 -8.46
CA THR A 194 17.56 -3.37 -7.79
C THR A 194 18.31 -4.05 -6.64
N ASP A 195 19.52 -3.58 -6.34
CA ASP A 195 20.29 -3.96 -5.15
C ASP A 195 19.96 -3.08 -3.94
N ASN A 196 19.39 -1.89 -4.19
CA ASN A 196 19.07 -0.91 -3.17
C ASN A 196 17.58 -0.62 -3.19
N LEU A 197 16.88 -0.94 -2.11
CA LEU A 197 15.45 -0.65 -1.95
C LEU A 197 15.27 0.27 -0.74
N ILE A 198 14.52 1.35 -0.92
CA ILE A 198 14.00 2.13 0.21
C ILE A 198 12.53 1.81 0.38
N ALA A 199 12.15 1.51 1.61
CA ALA A 199 10.78 1.20 1.98
C ALA A 199 10.51 1.57 3.45
N SER A 200 9.23 1.73 3.79
CA SER A 200 8.78 2.03 5.15
C SER A 200 8.10 0.83 5.80
N GLU A 201 8.36 0.65 7.09
CA GLU A 201 7.68 -0.32 7.96
C GLU A 201 6.29 0.18 8.34
N THR A 202 6.05 1.48 8.35
CA THR A 202 4.82 2.06 8.90
C THR A 202 3.99 2.74 7.82
N LEU A 203 2.90 3.37 8.25
CA LEU A 203 2.19 4.29 7.38
C LEU A 203 3.03 5.55 7.19
N GLU A 204 3.10 6.02 5.95
CA GLU A 204 3.66 7.33 5.62
C GLU A 204 2.53 8.36 5.65
N TRP A 205 2.81 9.54 6.19
CA TRP A 205 1.84 10.60 6.45
C TRP A 205 1.99 11.74 5.45
N ASN A 206 0.87 12.23 4.89
CA ASN A 206 0.59 13.48 4.10
C ASN A 206 1.65 13.98 3.09
N ASN A 207 2.93 13.97 3.44
CA ASN A 207 4.06 14.48 2.67
C ASN A 207 4.97 13.35 2.11
N GLY A 208 4.68 12.08 2.42
CA GLY A 208 5.53 10.94 2.04
C GLY A 208 6.95 11.04 2.60
N GLN A 209 7.94 10.41 1.96
CA GLN A 209 9.36 10.44 2.40
C GLN A 209 10.09 11.77 2.23
N GLU A 210 9.39 12.90 2.07
CA GLU A 210 9.98 14.23 1.84
C GLU A 210 10.96 14.22 0.64
N TYR A 211 10.67 13.34 -0.33
CA TYR A 211 11.53 12.97 -1.45
C TYR A 211 12.12 14.15 -2.19
N TYR A 212 11.34 15.21 -2.36
CA TYR A 212 11.76 16.31 -3.20
C TYR A 212 12.94 17.07 -2.60
N SER A 213 12.91 17.34 -1.29
CA SER A 213 14.04 17.94 -0.59
C SER A 213 15.24 16.98 -0.50
N ALA A 214 14.96 15.68 -0.37
CA ALA A 214 15.95 14.63 -0.27
C ALA A 214 16.73 14.41 -1.57
N ILE A 215 16.03 14.25 -2.70
CA ILE A 215 16.60 14.09 -4.04
C ILE A 215 17.35 15.35 -4.44
N GLY A 216 16.77 16.53 -4.18
CA GLY A 216 17.43 17.81 -4.47
C GLY A 216 18.78 17.95 -3.74
N ARG A 217 18.84 17.57 -2.46
CA ARG A 217 20.10 17.51 -1.69
C ARG A 217 21.05 16.44 -2.20
N ALA A 218 20.55 15.26 -2.52
CA ALA A 218 21.37 14.18 -3.06
C ALA A 218 22.02 14.60 -4.39
N PHE A 219 21.27 15.23 -5.29
CA PHE A 219 21.76 15.69 -6.60
C PHE A 219 22.79 16.82 -6.54
N LYS A 220 22.77 17.64 -5.48
CA LYS A 220 23.87 18.59 -5.20
C LYS A 220 25.16 17.87 -4.81
N ASN A 221 25.04 16.75 -4.11
CA ASN A 221 26.18 15.98 -3.62
C ASN A 221 26.70 14.93 -4.61
N SER A 222 26.00 14.70 -5.74
CA SER A 222 26.41 13.80 -6.83
C SER A 222 26.76 12.37 -6.34
N PRO A 223 25.77 11.55 -5.94
CA PRO A 223 26.04 10.26 -5.32
C PRO A 223 26.78 9.32 -6.28
N ALA A 224 27.70 8.53 -5.75
CA ALA A 224 28.51 7.65 -6.59
C ALA A 224 27.73 6.42 -7.07
N ASN A 225 26.72 5.96 -6.33
CA ASN A 225 25.95 4.76 -6.64
C ASN A 225 24.56 4.81 -5.96
N GLY A 226 23.72 3.80 -6.21
CA GLY A 226 22.40 3.69 -5.59
C GLY A 226 22.38 3.69 -4.07
N LYS A 227 23.39 3.08 -3.42
CA LYS A 227 23.50 3.06 -1.96
C LYS A 227 23.72 4.47 -1.40
N ASP A 228 24.61 5.25 -1.99
CA ASP A 228 24.90 6.63 -1.55
C ASP A 228 23.69 7.56 -1.76
N LEU A 229 22.96 7.39 -2.87
CA LEU A 229 21.70 8.08 -3.10
C LEU A 229 20.67 7.69 -2.03
N GLY A 230 20.55 6.40 -1.73
CA GLY A 230 19.57 5.93 -0.75
C GLY A 230 19.90 6.36 0.68
N LEU A 231 21.18 6.38 1.06
CA LEU A 231 21.64 6.92 2.34
C LEU A 231 21.23 8.40 2.47
N SER A 232 21.43 9.17 1.41
CA SER A 232 21.05 10.59 1.36
C SER A 232 19.55 10.81 1.53
N ILE A 233 18.72 9.91 0.98
CA ILE A 233 17.27 9.97 1.13
C ILE A 233 16.85 9.68 2.57
N VAL A 234 17.38 8.60 3.17
CA VAL A 234 17.09 8.26 4.57
C VAL A 234 17.56 9.38 5.52
N ASP A 235 18.73 9.98 5.28
CA ASP A 235 19.23 11.13 6.05
C ASP A 235 18.32 12.36 5.94
N ALA A 236 17.83 12.66 4.75
CA ALA A 236 16.94 13.79 4.54
C ALA A 236 15.59 13.60 5.23
N ALA A 237 15.02 12.38 5.17
CA ALA A 237 13.80 12.04 5.88
C ALA A 237 13.96 12.20 7.41
N GLN A 238 15.08 11.73 7.97
CA GLN A 238 15.43 11.94 9.38
C GLN A 238 15.50 13.42 9.73
N GLN A 239 16.26 14.22 8.96
CA GLN A 239 16.45 15.65 9.24
C GLN A 239 15.14 16.45 9.13
N ALA A 240 14.27 16.09 8.19
CA ALA A 240 12.95 16.70 8.06
C ALA A 240 12.14 16.46 9.35
N CYS A 241 12.16 15.23 9.87
CA CYS A 241 11.48 14.90 11.11
C CYS A 241 12.09 15.57 12.35
N ASP A 242 13.41 15.73 12.43
CA ASP A 242 14.06 16.46 13.52
C ASP A 242 13.66 17.95 13.53
N THR A 243 13.49 18.55 12.35
CA THR A 243 13.12 19.96 12.19
C THR A 243 11.65 20.21 12.54
N VAL A 244 10.76 19.30 12.11
CA VAL A 244 9.31 19.38 12.34
C VAL A 244 8.94 19.00 13.78
N GLY A 245 9.63 18.01 14.37
CA GLY A 245 9.44 17.56 15.74
C GLY A 245 9.78 18.63 16.79
N GLY A 246 10.65 19.59 16.47
CA GLY A 246 10.93 20.75 17.31
C GLY A 246 9.76 21.75 17.42
N ALA A 247 8.78 21.69 16.51
CA ALA A 247 7.65 22.62 16.42
C ALA A 247 6.33 22.04 16.97
N GLY A 248 6.32 20.84 17.53
CA GLY A 248 5.10 20.16 17.97
C GLY A 248 4.26 19.57 16.82
N ASN A 249 4.78 19.61 15.59
CA ASN A 249 4.18 18.99 14.41
C ASN A 249 4.69 17.54 14.26
N ARG A 250 3.86 16.68 13.64
CA ARG A 250 4.18 15.25 13.46
C ARG A 250 5.18 15.03 12.33
N CYS A 251 6.14 14.16 12.56
CA CYS A 251 7.02 13.61 11.54
C CYS A 251 6.17 12.83 10.51
N SER A 252 6.31 13.16 9.22
CA SER A 252 5.63 12.50 8.11
C SER A 252 6.14 11.07 7.85
N ASN A 253 7.33 10.75 8.34
CA ASN A 253 8.02 9.47 8.14
C ASN A 253 8.31 8.78 9.45
N GLU A 254 7.34 8.05 10.01
CA GLU A 254 7.57 7.36 11.29
C GLU A 254 8.69 6.31 11.20
N THR A 255 8.83 5.67 10.03
CA THR A 255 9.96 4.79 9.67
C THR A 255 10.36 4.92 8.21
N ILE A 256 11.63 4.66 7.92
CA ILE A 256 12.17 4.49 6.57
C ILE A 256 13.49 3.72 6.67
N ALA A 257 13.73 2.77 5.76
CA ALA A 257 14.97 2.01 5.74
C ALA A 257 15.46 1.79 4.31
N LEU A 258 16.79 1.81 4.17
CA LEU A 258 17.52 1.39 2.98
C LEU A 258 17.94 -0.07 3.17
N PHE A 259 17.55 -0.91 2.20
CA PHE A 259 17.83 -2.33 2.14
C PHE A 259 18.86 -2.66 1.06
N ASP A 260 19.80 -3.53 1.42
CA ASP A 260 20.54 -4.36 0.47
C ASP A 260 19.68 -5.58 0.14
N THR A 261 19.08 -5.57 -1.05
CA THR A 261 18.14 -6.63 -1.47
C THR A 261 18.86 -7.96 -1.73
N GLN A 262 20.16 -7.95 -2.03
CA GLN A 262 20.96 -9.16 -2.24
C GLN A 262 21.30 -9.84 -0.92
N ALA A 263 21.55 -9.06 0.13
CA ALA A 263 21.62 -9.57 1.49
C ALA A 263 20.25 -10.07 1.98
N ALA A 264 19.18 -9.37 1.59
CA ALA A 264 17.80 -9.68 1.99
C ALA A 264 17.15 -10.85 1.24
N LYS A 265 17.72 -11.33 0.12
CA LYS A 265 17.12 -12.43 -0.66
C LYS A 265 16.88 -13.71 0.13
N PHE A 266 17.61 -13.90 1.23
CA PHE A 266 17.45 -15.04 2.13
C PHE A 266 16.58 -14.72 3.37
N LEU A 267 16.20 -13.46 3.58
CA LEU A 267 15.34 -13.08 4.70
C LEU A 267 14.00 -13.82 4.64
N ASN A 268 13.41 -13.94 3.45
CA ASN A 268 12.21 -14.74 3.22
C ASN A 268 12.35 -16.20 3.63
N VAL A 269 13.50 -16.82 3.31
CA VAL A 269 13.79 -18.20 3.71
C VAL A 269 13.84 -18.30 5.24
N LYS A 270 14.45 -17.32 5.92
CA LYS A 270 14.54 -17.30 7.38
C LYS A 270 13.20 -17.07 8.06
N VAL A 271 12.39 -16.19 7.52
CA VAL A 271 11.01 -15.98 7.98
C VAL A 271 10.19 -17.24 7.78
N SER A 272 10.39 -17.97 6.68
CA SER A 272 9.75 -19.26 6.43
C SER A 272 10.19 -20.34 7.43
N ASP A 273 11.50 -20.45 7.69
CA ASP A 273 12.07 -21.36 8.71
C ASP A 273 11.46 -21.07 10.10
N LEU A 274 11.33 -19.79 10.46
CA LEU A 274 10.69 -19.35 11.71
C LEU A 274 9.20 -19.72 11.74
N GLY A 275 8.46 -19.50 10.66
CA GLY A 275 7.04 -19.86 10.58
C GLY A 275 6.82 -21.37 10.73
N ALA A 276 7.70 -22.20 10.18
CA ALA A 276 7.66 -23.66 10.37
C ALA A 276 7.92 -24.06 11.83
N ALA A 277 8.93 -23.46 12.48
CA ALA A 277 9.23 -23.71 13.89
C ALA A 277 8.09 -23.25 14.82
N LEU A 278 7.52 -22.08 14.55
CA LEU A 278 6.34 -21.57 15.26
C LEU A 278 5.15 -22.50 15.11
N SER A 279 4.88 -22.98 13.89
CA SER A 279 3.75 -23.90 13.63
C SER A 279 3.81 -25.16 14.48
N LYS A 280 5.01 -25.74 14.63
CA LYS A 280 5.25 -26.89 15.53
C LYS A 280 5.08 -26.50 17.00
N THR A 281 5.61 -25.35 17.40
CA THR A 281 5.55 -24.85 18.79
C THR A 281 4.11 -24.65 19.26
N ILE A 282 3.25 -24.07 18.41
CA ILE A 282 1.85 -23.76 18.79
C ILE A 282 0.92 -24.98 18.79
N GLU A 283 1.39 -26.18 18.42
CA GLU A 283 0.65 -27.43 18.63
C GLU A 283 0.46 -27.71 20.12
N ASN A 284 1.38 -27.23 20.97
CA ASN A 284 1.21 -27.24 22.41
C ASN A 284 0.31 -26.06 22.85
N PRO A 285 -0.84 -26.32 23.51
CA PRO A 285 -1.75 -25.25 23.94
C PRO A 285 -1.14 -24.23 24.90
N HIS A 286 -0.20 -24.64 25.76
CA HIS A 286 0.51 -23.73 26.65
C HIS A 286 1.39 -22.76 25.85
N ASP A 287 2.22 -23.32 24.96
CA ASP A 287 3.18 -22.55 24.17
C ASP A 287 2.48 -21.63 23.18
N LYS A 288 1.35 -22.08 22.61
CA LYS A 288 0.45 -21.21 21.83
C LYS A 288 0.03 -19.96 22.60
N GLN A 289 -0.38 -20.10 23.86
CA GLN A 289 -0.78 -18.94 24.68
C GLN A 289 0.42 -18.03 25.00
N VAL A 290 1.61 -18.61 25.19
CA VAL A 290 2.84 -17.84 25.41
C VAL A 290 3.17 -17.03 24.16
N VAL A 291 3.23 -17.66 22.99
CA VAL A 291 3.48 -16.99 21.70
C VAL A 291 2.47 -15.87 21.44
N GLN A 292 1.18 -16.11 21.68
CA GLN A 292 0.14 -15.09 21.57
C GLN A 292 0.38 -13.91 22.52
N ARG A 293 0.71 -14.16 23.79
CA ARG A 293 1.03 -13.10 24.76
C ARG A 293 2.26 -12.30 24.34
N LEU A 294 3.31 -12.96 23.87
CA LEU A 294 4.51 -12.28 23.35
C LEU A 294 4.14 -11.37 22.19
N ALA A 295 3.45 -11.89 21.17
CA ALA A 295 3.02 -11.13 20.00
C ALA A 295 2.14 -9.92 20.36
N THR A 296 1.13 -10.11 21.21
CA THR A 296 0.22 -9.02 21.63
C THR A 296 0.84 -8.02 22.60
N GLY A 297 1.86 -8.44 23.36
CA GLY A 297 2.54 -7.62 24.36
C GLY A 297 3.61 -6.70 23.78
N LEU A 298 3.98 -6.89 22.52
CA LEU A 298 4.87 -5.98 21.82
C LEU A 298 4.20 -4.62 21.58
N PRO A 299 4.97 -3.51 21.59
CA PRO A 299 4.46 -2.21 21.21
C PRO A 299 3.87 -2.23 19.79
N ASP A 300 2.74 -1.56 19.62
CA ASP A 300 2.17 -1.32 18.29
C ASP A 300 3.07 -0.37 17.50
N VAL A 301 3.49 -0.82 16.31
CA VAL A 301 4.19 0.04 15.36
C VAL A 301 3.20 0.79 14.45
N GLY A 302 1.91 0.44 14.52
CA GLY A 302 0.81 1.12 13.86
C GLY A 302 0.19 2.24 14.71
N ILE A 303 0.36 3.47 14.23
CA ILE A 303 -0.48 4.67 14.43
C ILE A 303 -0.74 5.24 15.84
N SER A 304 -0.80 6.57 15.91
CA SER A 304 -1.26 7.30 17.11
C SER A 304 -2.68 6.88 17.52
N ALA A 305 -3.03 7.02 18.81
CA ALA A 305 -4.33 6.62 19.36
C ALA A 305 -5.55 7.21 18.62
N GLU A 306 -5.37 8.37 17.96
CA GLU A 306 -6.40 9.08 17.20
C GLU A 306 -6.73 8.43 15.85
N LEU A 307 -5.85 7.57 15.31
CA LEU A 307 -6.02 6.93 14.00
C LEU A 307 -6.40 5.45 14.09
N ARG A 308 -6.60 4.92 15.29
CA ARG A 308 -7.32 3.64 15.46
C ARG A 308 -8.68 3.64 14.78
N VAL A 309 -9.20 4.83 14.45
CA VAL A 309 -10.38 5.08 13.63
C VAL A 309 -10.21 4.63 12.16
N TYR A 310 -8.98 4.53 11.63
CA TYR A 310 -8.69 4.22 10.22
C TYR A 310 -8.21 2.78 9.96
N HIS A 311 -8.51 1.83 10.85
CA HIS A 311 -8.48 0.39 10.55
C HIS A 311 -7.13 -0.26 10.23
N PHE A 312 -5.98 0.38 10.51
CA PHE A 312 -4.71 -0.29 10.23
C PHE A 312 -4.39 -1.35 11.28
N THR A 313 -3.81 -2.44 10.77
CA THR A 313 -3.32 -3.61 11.49
C THR A 313 -2.49 -3.24 12.71
N GLU A 314 -2.62 -4.04 13.78
CA GLU A 314 -1.69 -4.08 14.90
C GLU A 314 -0.33 -4.57 14.38
N LEU A 315 0.39 -3.71 13.67
CA LEU A 315 1.71 -4.00 13.15
C LEU A 315 2.64 -4.16 14.35
N ARG A 316 3.53 -5.15 14.29
CA ARG A 316 4.53 -5.39 15.34
C ARG A 316 5.89 -5.59 14.68
N ASP A 317 6.91 -4.99 15.29
CA ASP A 317 8.31 -5.11 14.87
C ASP A 317 8.73 -6.59 14.97
N LEU A 318 9.17 -7.16 13.84
CA LEU A 318 9.57 -8.57 13.76
C LEU A 318 10.77 -8.86 14.66
N LYS A 319 11.76 -7.97 14.65
CA LYS A 319 12.99 -8.14 15.42
C LYS A 319 12.70 -8.18 16.93
N ALA A 320 11.79 -7.35 17.42
CA ALA A 320 11.35 -7.33 18.80
C ALA A 320 10.65 -8.65 19.19
N PHE A 321 9.86 -9.22 18.29
CA PHE A 321 9.24 -10.52 18.52
C PHE A 321 10.25 -11.67 18.52
N ASP A 322 11.18 -11.68 17.58
CA ASP A 322 12.22 -12.69 17.51
C ASP A 322 13.06 -12.70 18.79
N TYR A 323 13.42 -11.51 19.31
CA TYR A 323 14.07 -11.41 20.63
C TYR A 323 13.17 -11.94 21.76
N ALA A 324 11.88 -11.60 21.75
CA ALA A 324 10.94 -12.05 22.77
C ALA A 324 10.76 -13.59 22.75
N LEU A 325 10.78 -14.22 21.58
CA LEU A 325 10.76 -15.68 21.42
C LEU A 325 12.03 -16.31 22.01
N VAL A 326 13.21 -15.80 21.63
CA VAL A 326 14.50 -16.29 22.10
C VAL A 326 14.62 -16.20 23.62
N GLU A 327 14.23 -15.07 24.21
CA GLU A 327 14.24 -14.90 25.66
C GLU A 327 13.23 -15.82 26.37
N ALA A 328 12.02 -15.99 25.82
CA ALA A 328 11.04 -16.90 26.40
C ALA A 328 11.51 -18.36 26.41
N VAL A 329 12.24 -18.79 25.38
CA VAL A 329 12.89 -20.11 25.34
C VAL A 329 13.98 -20.21 26.42
N LYS A 330 14.88 -19.21 26.53
CA LYS A 330 15.96 -19.19 27.53
C LYS A 330 15.42 -19.22 28.97
N GLU A 331 14.32 -18.55 29.23
CA GLU A 331 13.66 -18.52 30.55
C GLU A 331 12.83 -19.78 30.84
N GLY A 332 12.72 -20.72 29.89
CA GLY A 332 11.89 -21.91 30.03
C GLY A 332 10.39 -21.63 30.02
N LYS A 333 9.97 -20.44 29.55
CA LYS A 333 8.56 -20.07 29.38
C LYS A 333 7.96 -20.67 28.10
N LEU A 334 8.80 -21.00 27.13
CA LEU A 334 8.42 -21.58 25.85
C LEU A 334 9.24 -22.85 25.58
N SER A 335 8.58 -23.95 25.24
CA SER A 335 9.25 -25.22 24.96
C SER A 335 9.94 -25.18 23.59
N ASP A 336 11.23 -25.53 23.54
CA ASP A 336 12.02 -25.64 22.31
C ASP A 336 13.09 -26.76 22.43
N PRO A 337 12.67 -28.03 22.55
CA PRO A 337 13.57 -29.13 22.92
C PRO A 337 14.61 -29.48 21.84
N ASP A 338 14.36 -29.11 20.58
CA ASP A 338 15.29 -29.29 19.46
C ASP A 338 16.00 -28.00 19.05
N HIS A 339 15.83 -26.92 19.81
CA HIS A 339 16.37 -25.59 19.55
C HIS A 339 15.95 -24.98 18.20
N SER A 340 14.89 -25.52 17.56
CA SER A 340 14.48 -25.09 16.22
C SER A 340 13.88 -23.69 16.24
N LEU A 341 13.13 -23.32 17.28
CA LEU A 341 12.47 -22.03 17.37
C LEU A 341 13.46 -20.90 17.65
N ALA A 342 14.30 -21.04 18.68
CA ALA A 342 15.29 -20.02 19.03
C ALA A 342 16.30 -19.82 17.88
N THR A 343 16.77 -20.91 17.27
CA THR A 343 17.70 -20.85 16.12
C THR A 343 17.06 -20.12 14.93
N ALA A 344 15.79 -20.39 14.63
CA ALA A 344 15.10 -19.74 13.52
C ALA A 344 14.89 -18.24 13.77
N ALA A 345 14.48 -17.85 14.98
CA ALA A 345 14.32 -16.44 15.37
C ALA A 345 15.66 -15.68 15.33
N GLU A 346 16.75 -16.27 15.83
CA GLU A 346 18.09 -15.69 15.72
C GLU A 346 18.55 -15.55 14.26
N ALA A 347 18.22 -16.52 13.41
CA ALA A 347 18.55 -16.47 12.00
C ALA A 347 17.80 -15.34 11.26
N VAL A 348 16.53 -15.07 11.61
CA VAL A 348 15.77 -13.93 11.07
C VAL A 348 16.41 -12.61 11.52
N ASN A 349 16.71 -12.45 12.81
CA ASN A 349 17.41 -11.27 13.32
C ASN A 349 18.76 -11.01 12.62
N ALA A 350 19.57 -12.05 12.47
CA ALA A 350 20.85 -11.94 11.77
C ALA A 350 20.70 -11.63 10.27
N ALA A 351 19.61 -12.08 9.63
CA ALA A 351 19.31 -11.73 8.25
C ALA A 351 18.86 -10.27 8.12
N GLN A 352 17.98 -9.79 9.02
CA GLN A 352 17.53 -8.39 9.07
C GLN A 352 18.73 -7.44 9.20
N GLU A 353 19.62 -7.69 10.17
CA GLU A 353 20.81 -6.87 10.41
C GLU A 353 21.76 -6.78 9.21
N LYS A 354 21.80 -7.81 8.37
CA LYS A 354 22.60 -7.81 7.14
C LYS A 354 21.90 -7.08 6.00
N SER A 355 20.57 -7.14 5.95
CA SER A 355 19.78 -6.50 4.89
C SER A 355 19.59 -5.01 5.09
N ILE A 356 19.53 -4.52 6.33
CA ILE A 356 19.29 -3.11 6.61
C ILE A 356 20.63 -2.36 6.56
N VAL A 357 20.81 -1.53 5.53
CA VAL A 357 21.98 -0.68 5.38
C VAL A 357 21.91 0.53 6.31
N LYS A 358 20.71 1.14 6.38
CA LYS A 358 20.42 2.28 7.23
C LYS A 358 18.93 2.34 7.51
N GLN A 359 18.58 2.80 8.70
CA GLN A 359 17.18 3.01 9.09
C GLN A 359 17.03 4.32 9.84
N PHE A 360 15.86 4.90 9.73
CA PHE A 360 15.36 5.96 10.59
C PHE A 360 14.02 5.51 11.18
N SER A 361 13.87 5.72 12.48
CA SER A 361 12.60 5.56 13.18
C SER A 361 12.46 6.70 14.19
N HIS A 362 11.36 7.44 14.09
CA HIS A 362 11.08 8.50 15.05
C HIS A 362 10.82 7.95 16.47
N ARG A 363 10.43 6.67 16.59
CA ARG A 363 10.15 6.01 17.88
C ARG A 363 11.32 5.19 18.44
N GLY A 364 12.51 5.32 17.84
CA GLY A 364 13.80 4.89 18.39
C GLY A 364 14.10 3.39 18.44
N ASN A 365 13.07 2.52 18.49
CA ASN A 365 13.23 1.08 18.68
C ASN A 365 12.74 0.23 17.50
N TRP A 366 12.41 0.83 16.36
CA TRP A 366 11.87 0.11 15.21
C TRP A 366 12.97 -0.15 14.18
N ASN A 367 13.05 -1.41 13.72
CA ASN A 367 14.15 -1.89 12.90
C ASN A 367 13.79 -2.03 11.41
N GLY A 368 12.69 -1.41 10.98
CA GLY A 368 12.44 -1.17 9.57
C GLY A 368 11.91 -2.38 8.80
N VAL A 369 11.66 -3.55 9.40
CA VAL A 369 11.08 -4.70 8.68
C VAL A 369 9.86 -5.25 9.41
N ASN A 370 8.71 -5.22 8.73
CA ASN A 370 7.49 -5.85 9.21
C ASN A 370 7.33 -7.27 8.68
N VAL A 371 7.03 -8.19 9.58
CA VAL A 371 6.51 -9.54 9.24
C VAL A 371 5.31 -9.90 10.08
N LEU A 372 5.12 -9.27 11.24
CA LEU A 372 4.14 -9.72 12.20
C LEU A 372 2.79 -9.07 12.00
N LEU A 373 1.91 -9.87 11.43
CA LEU A 373 0.47 -9.72 11.51
C LEU A 373 -0.12 -10.82 12.42
N PRO A 374 0.32 -10.96 13.70
CA PRO A 374 -0.22 -11.99 14.60
C PRO A 374 -1.70 -11.75 14.86
N SER A 375 -2.19 -10.56 14.51
CA SER A 375 -3.57 -10.35 14.19
C SER A 375 -3.66 -9.37 13.02
N GLN A 376 -4.02 -9.84 11.83
CA GLN A 376 -4.90 -9.04 10.98
C GLN A 376 -6.27 -8.95 11.68
N ARG A 377 -6.28 -8.31 12.86
CA ARG A 377 -7.49 -7.71 13.39
C ARG A 377 -7.74 -6.50 12.51
N ASN A 378 -8.48 -6.72 11.43
CA ASN A 378 -9.70 -5.95 11.39
C ASN A 378 -10.36 -6.26 12.72
N ASN A 379 -10.35 -5.34 13.69
CA ASN A 379 -11.16 -5.54 14.89
C ASN A 379 -12.56 -5.82 14.36
N PRO A 380 -13.03 -7.09 14.38
CA PRO A 380 -14.17 -7.46 13.58
C PRO A 380 -15.36 -6.68 14.13
N GLU A 381 -15.39 -6.46 15.45
CA GLU A 381 -16.36 -5.60 16.13
C GLU A 381 -16.35 -4.17 15.59
N PHE A 382 -15.18 -3.59 15.35
CA PHE A 382 -15.06 -2.25 14.80
C PHE A 382 -15.48 -2.18 13.32
N ALA A 383 -15.03 -3.12 12.48
CA ALA A 383 -15.43 -3.18 11.07
C ALA A 383 -16.95 -3.38 10.92
N TYR A 384 -17.52 -4.23 11.78
CA TYR A 384 -18.96 -4.45 11.88
C TYR A 384 -19.70 -3.19 12.33
N ASN A 385 -19.21 -2.54 13.39
CA ASN A 385 -19.79 -1.31 13.90
C ASN A 385 -19.66 -0.15 12.89
N ASP A 386 -18.59 -0.07 12.10
CA ASP A 386 -18.42 0.96 11.05
C ASP A 386 -19.41 0.75 9.91
N VAL A 387 -19.65 -0.49 9.46
CA VAL A 387 -20.72 -0.79 8.49
C VAL A 387 -22.09 -0.40 9.07
N VAL A 388 -22.36 -0.74 10.34
CA VAL A 388 -23.60 -0.35 11.02
C VAL A 388 -23.74 1.17 11.10
N GLU A 389 -22.68 1.90 11.46
CA GLU A 389 -22.70 3.37 11.55
C GLU A 389 -22.79 4.05 10.18
N GLN A 390 -22.18 3.50 9.12
CA GLN A 390 -22.36 3.99 7.75
C GLN A 390 -23.83 3.87 7.32
N VAL A 391 -24.45 2.70 7.54
CA VAL A 391 -25.88 2.51 7.22
C VAL A 391 -26.75 3.44 8.06
N LYS A 392 -26.48 3.60 9.37
CA LYS A 392 -27.18 4.56 10.24
C LYS A 392 -27.01 6.01 9.76
N SER A 393 -25.81 6.41 9.39
CA SER A 393 -25.52 7.76 8.89
C SER A 393 -26.31 8.06 7.62
N VAL A 394 -26.31 7.13 6.67
CA VAL A 394 -27.06 7.26 5.43
C VAL A 394 -28.56 7.28 5.70
N THR A 395 -29.05 6.40 6.57
CA THR A 395 -30.47 6.38 7.01
C THR A 395 -30.89 7.74 7.57
N ARG A 396 -30.09 8.34 8.46
CA ARG A 396 -30.34 9.69 9.02
C ARG A 396 -30.35 10.79 7.95
N GLU A 397 -29.50 10.69 6.93
CA GLU A 397 -29.52 11.64 5.80
C GLU A 397 -30.82 11.56 5.00
N PHE A 398 -31.33 10.35 4.74
CA PHE A 398 -32.62 10.17 4.07
C PHE A 398 -33.81 10.67 4.91
N GLU A 399 -33.80 10.47 6.22
CA GLU A 399 -34.79 11.03 7.15
C GLU A 399 -34.74 12.57 7.15
N ALA A 400 -33.55 13.16 7.16
CA ALA A 400 -33.39 14.62 7.10
C ALA A 400 -33.85 15.20 5.76
N LEU A 401 -33.63 14.50 4.65
CA LEU A 401 -34.15 14.88 3.33
C LEU A 401 -35.68 14.84 3.31
N ASP A 402 -36.29 13.81 3.90
CA ASP A 402 -37.74 13.67 3.98
C ASP A 402 -38.41 14.77 4.80
N VAL A 403 -37.86 15.11 5.98
CA VAL A 403 -38.34 16.24 6.80
C VAL A 403 -38.31 17.55 6.02
N ASN A 404 -37.28 17.77 5.20
CA ASN A 404 -37.19 18.95 4.34
C ASN A 404 -38.26 18.98 3.25
N VAL A 405 -38.64 17.82 2.70
CA VAL A 405 -39.71 17.71 1.69
C VAL A 405 -41.08 17.98 2.33
N ASP A 406 -41.35 17.42 3.51
CA ASP A 406 -42.59 17.63 4.24
C ASP A 406 -42.75 19.11 4.67
N GLN A 407 -41.66 19.80 5.01
CA GLN A 407 -41.68 21.23 5.38
C GLN A 407 -41.83 22.19 4.18
N LYS A 408 -41.21 21.87 3.04
CA LYS A 408 -41.21 22.74 1.84
C LYS A 408 -42.37 22.48 0.90
N GLY A 409 -43.04 21.33 1.01
CA GLY A 409 -44.14 20.91 0.15
C GLY A 409 -43.73 20.53 -1.28
N TYR A 410 -42.44 20.55 -1.61
CA TYR A 410 -41.89 20.08 -2.88
C TYR A 410 -40.44 19.57 -2.71
N VAL A 411 -40.03 18.66 -3.61
CA VAL A 411 -38.67 18.10 -3.66
C VAL A 411 -37.86 18.94 -4.64
N ASP A 412 -36.74 19.53 -4.20
CA ASP A 412 -35.74 20.07 -5.14
C ASP A 412 -35.03 18.88 -5.81
N PRO A 413 -35.25 18.63 -7.11
CA PRO A 413 -34.76 17.41 -7.76
C PRO A 413 -33.23 17.38 -7.86
N VAL A 414 -32.58 18.54 -7.96
CA VAL A 414 -31.13 18.66 -8.14
C VAL A 414 -30.43 18.48 -6.80
N ALA A 415 -30.86 19.20 -5.77
CA ALA A 415 -30.28 19.09 -4.43
C ALA A 415 -30.53 17.71 -3.80
N THR A 416 -31.71 17.13 -4.03
CA THR A 416 -32.04 15.78 -3.54
C THR A 416 -31.19 14.74 -4.23
N ARG A 417 -31.06 14.80 -5.57
CA ARG A 417 -30.23 13.84 -6.31
C ARG A 417 -28.75 13.95 -5.93
N ALA A 418 -28.21 15.15 -5.74
CA ALA A 418 -26.84 15.34 -5.26
C ALA A 418 -26.61 14.73 -3.87
N SER A 419 -27.56 14.92 -2.95
CA SER A 419 -27.47 14.36 -1.59
C SER A 419 -27.56 12.83 -1.59
N VAL A 420 -28.41 12.26 -2.45
CA VAL A 420 -28.55 10.80 -2.61
C VAL A 420 -27.30 10.18 -3.26
N VAL A 421 -26.65 10.88 -4.20
CA VAL A 421 -25.36 10.46 -4.77
C VAL A 421 -24.27 10.46 -3.69
N HIS A 422 -24.16 11.54 -2.91
CA HIS A 422 -23.23 11.64 -1.80
C HIS A 422 -23.42 10.53 -0.74
N ALA A 423 -24.68 10.22 -0.40
CA ALA A 423 -25.02 9.13 0.51
C ALA A 423 -24.62 7.75 -0.03
N ARG A 424 -24.75 7.53 -1.35
CA ARG A 424 -24.29 6.30 -2.02
C ARG A 424 -22.76 6.21 -2.03
N GLU A 425 -22.05 7.30 -2.27
CA GLU A 425 -20.58 7.36 -2.23
C GLU A 425 -20.05 7.03 -0.82
N LYS A 426 -20.74 7.47 0.24
CA LYS A 426 -20.42 7.07 1.63
C LYS A 426 -20.51 5.57 1.86
N LEU A 427 -21.42 4.86 1.17
CA LEU A 427 -21.51 3.39 1.22
C LEU A 427 -20.42 2.73 0.36
N GLY A 428 -20.07 3.28 -0.80
CA GLY A 428 -19.10 2.67 -1.72
C GLY A 428 -17.62 2.91 -1.39
N GLY A 429 -17.29 3.94 -0.60
CA GLY A 429 -15.91 4.38 -0.39
C GLY A 429 -15.01 3.48 0.47
N ARG A 430 -15.51 2.35 1.01
CA ARG A 430 -14.78 1.57 2.04
C ARG A 430 -14.87 0.04 1.90
N ASP A 431 -15.06 -0.49 0.70
CA ASP A 431 -15.17 -1.95 0.48
C ASP A 431 -13.84 -2.72 0.65
N TRP A 432 -12.71 -2.02 0.84
CA TRP A 432 -11.37 -2.60 0.94
C TRP A 432 -10.99 -3.16 2.33
N LEU A 433 -11.88 -3.04 3.32
CA LEU A 433 -11.62 -3.49 4.70
C LEU A 433 -12.29 -4.81 5.07
N ILE A 434 -13.01 -5.44 4.14
CA ILE A 434 -13.74 -6.68 4.40
C ILE A 434 -13.20 -7.75 3.44
N PRO A 435 -12.40 -8.72 3.92
CA PRO A 435 -11.93 -9.84 3.11
C PRO A 435 -13.05 -10.54 2.32
N PRO A 436 -12.79 -11.08 1.11
CA PRO A 436 -13.80 -11.69 0.25
C PRO A 436 -14.59 -12.86 0.86
N SER A 437 -14.08 -13.50 1.91
CA SER A 437 -14.77 -14.59 2.63
C SER A 437 -15.89 -14.11 3.56
N ILE A 438 -16.09 -12.80 3.70
CA ILE A 438 -16.94 -12.18 4.72
C ILE A 438 -18.19 -11.58 4.07
N GLU A 439 -19.10 -12.46 3.66
CA GLU A 439 -20.23 -12.07 2.79
C GLU A 439 -21.38 -11.35 3.52
N ALA A 440 -21.69 -11.65 4.80
CA ALA A 440 -22.95 -11.17 5.40
C ALA A 440 -23.10 -9.63 5.47
N PRO A 441 -22.24 -8.84 6.17
CA PRO A 441 -22.41 -7.39 6.26
C PRO A 441 -22.33 -6.70 4.89
N SER A 442 -21.54 -7.27 3.99
CA SER A 442 -21.43 -6.78 2.61
C SER A 442 -22.70 -7.05 1.81
N GLN A 443 -23.39 -8.19 2.00
CA GLN A 443 -24.64 -8.49 1.32
C GLN A 443 -25.76 -7.56 1.76
N GLU A 444 -25.93 -7.32 3.07
CA GLU A 444 -26.96 -6.40 3.54
C GLU A 444 -26.66 -4.93 3.15
N LYS A 445 -25.39 -4.52 3.19
CA LYS A 445 -24.92 -3.22 2.67
C LYS A 445 -25.12 -3.10 1.16
N ASN A 446 -24.83 -4.14 0.39
CA ASN A 446 -25.01 -4.18 -1.07
C ASN A 446 -26.49 -4.12 -1.45
N LEU A 447 -27.35 -4.81 -0.70
CA LEU A 447 -28.80 -4.69 -0.85
C LEU A 447 -29.28 -3.26 -0.57
N TYR A 448 -28.71 -2.60 0.45
CA TYR A 448 -28.99 -1.19 0.75
C TYR A 448 -28.54 -0.25 -0.38
N SER A 449 -27.32 -0.43 -0.89
CA SER A 449 -26.78 0.33 -2.03
C SER A 449 -27.58 0.11 -3.32
N LEU A 450 -28.01 -1.12 -3.58
CA LEU A 450 -28.86 -1.45 -4.74
C LEU A 450 -30.24 -0.80 -4.62
N PHE A 451 -30.81 -0.78 -3.42
CA PHE A 451 -32.08 -0.13 -3.15
C PHE A 451 -32.00 1.39 -3.36
N ILE A 452 -30.92 2.03 -2.90
CA ILE A 452 -30.65 3.45 -3.17
C ILE A 452 -30.48 3.72 -4.67
N SER A 453 -29.78 2.82 -5.38
CA SER A 453 -29.59 2.91 -6.83
C SER A 453 -30.92 2.83 -7.59
N ASN A 454 -31.85 2.00 -7.15
CA ASN A 454 -33.20 1.92 -7.72
C ASN A 454 -34.01 3.20 -7.51
N VAL A 455 -33.81 3.90 -6.39
CA VAL A 455 -34.42 5.22 -6.15
C VAL A 455 -33.78 6.30 -7.02
N LEU A 456 -32.46 6.29 -7.17
CA LEU A 456 -31.72 7.21 -8.05
C LEU A 456 -32.13 7.10 -9.53
N ALA A 457 -32.51 5.90 -9.97
CA ALA A 457 -32.96 5.63 -11.33
C ALA A 457 -34.36 6.19 -11.65
N LYS A 458 -35.14 6.62 -10.64
CA LYS A 458 -36.47 7.19 -10.86
C LYS A 458 -36.37 8.58 -11.51
N PRO A 459 -37.27 8.91 -12.46
CA PRO A 459 -37.34 10.25 -13.05
C PRO A 459 -37.67 11.35 -12.03
N GLN A 460 -38.44 11.00 -11.00
CA GLN A 460 -38.79 11.86 -9.88
C GLN A 460 -38.67 11.05 -8.58
N ILE A 461 -38.00 11.63 -7.59
CA ILE A 461 -37.86 11.06 -6.24
C ILE A 461 -38.92 11.71 -5.36
N THR A 462 -39.72 10.91 -4.66
CA THR A 462 -40.83 11.37 -3.81
C THR A 462 -40.49 11.22 -2.32
N SER A 463 -41.23 11.88 -1.42
CA SER A 463 -41.13 11.63 0.04
C SER A 463 -41.36 10.15 0.38
N SER A 464 -42.29 9.47 -0.31
CA SER A 464 -42.52 8.03 -0.15
C SER A 464 -41.27 7.20 -0.49
N ASP A 465 -40.50 7.61 -1.50
CA ASP A 465 -39.25 6.95 -1.86
C ASP A 465 -38.17 7.14 -0.78
N LEU A 466 -38.04 8.37 -0.24
CA LEU A 466 -37.09 8.69 0.83
C LEU A 466 -37.44 7.93 2.13
N LYS A 467 -38.72 7.93 2.54
CA LYS A 467 -39.24 7.14 3.65
C LYS A 467 -38.98 5.64 3.45
N GLY A 468 -39.16 5.15 2.22
CA GLY A 468 -38.86 3.77 1.85
C GLY A 468 -37.38 3.41 2.05
N VAL A 469 -36.45 4.30 1.69
CA VAL A 469 -35.01 4.10 1.90
C VAL A 469 -34.65 4.14 3.37
N ALA A 470 -35.19 5.09 4.14
CA ALA A 470 -34.94 5.17 5.58
C ALA A 470 -35.42 3.90 6.30
N LEU A 471 -36.67 3.48 6.07
CA LEU A 471 -37.24 2.25 6.64
C LEU A 471 -36.47 0.99 6.24
N PHE A 472 -35.95 0.93 5.01
CA PHE A 472 -35.12 -0.19 4.58
C PHE A 472 -33.75 -0.17 5.26
N GLY A 473 -33.16 1.02 5.45
CA GLY A 473 -31.92 1.21 6.20
C GLY A 473 -32.03 0.77 7.65
N GLU A 474 -33.11 1.13 8.35
CA GLU A 474 -33.40 0.64 9.71
C GLU A 474 -33.50 -0.89 9.78
N LYS A 475 -34.15 -1.52 8.79
CA LYS A 475 -34.23 -2.99 8.71
C LYS A 475 -32.86 -3.63 8.53
N VAL A 476 -32.00 -3.03 7.71
CA VAL A 476 -30.61 -3.48 7.53
C VAL A 476 -29.82 -3.31 8.83
N VAL A 477 -29.93 -2.18 9.52
CA VAL A 477 -29.27 -1.96 10.82
C VAL A 477 -29.72 -3.00 11.85
N ASN A 478 -31.03 -3.26 11.97
CA ASN A 478 -31.56 -4.24 12.92
C ASN A 478 -31.09 -5.67 12.60
N ALA A 479 -31.02 -6.02 11.31
CA ALA A 479 -30.49 -7.32 10.88
C ALA A 479 -29.00 -7.46 11.22
N LEU A 480 -28.20 -6.42 10.98
CA LEU A 480 -26.80 -6.37 11.39
C LEU A 480 -26.70 -6.48 12.93
N GLU A 481 -27.42 -5.69 13.71
CA GLU A 481 -27.31 -5.77 15.17
C GLU A 481 -27.71 -7.16 15.73
N ALA A 482 -28.73 -7.80 15.15
CA ALA A 482 -29.15 -9.16 15.54
C ALA A 482 -28.11 -10.24 15.21
N ASN A 483 -27.38 -10.10 14.10
CA ASN A 483 -26.37 -11.07 13.65
C ASN A 483 -24.97 -10.84 14.24
N ARG A 484 -24.77 -9.74 14.97
CA ARG A 484 -23.47 -9.27 15.48
C ARG A 484 -22.69 -10.35 16.24
N HIS A 485 -23.34 -11.03 17.19
CA HIS A 485 -22.64 -11.99 18.05
C HIS A 485 -22.16 -13.22 17.26
N GLY A 486 -23.04 -13.81 16.45
CA GLY A 486 -22.68 -14.98 15.62
C GLY A 486 -21.57 -14.67 14.62
N TRP A 487 -21.60 -13.46 14.06
CA TRP A 487 -20.57 -12.98 13.14
C TRP A 487 -19.20 -12.80 13.82
N LEU A 488 -19.16 -12.20 15.02
CA LEU A 488 -17.92 -12.00 15.78
C LEU A 488 -17.26 -13.31 16.20
N VAL A 489 -18.07 -14.31 16.61
CA VAL A 489 -17.58 -15.62 17.00
C VAL A 489 -17.00 -16.37 15.80
N GLY A 490 -17.69 -16.38 14.65
CA GLY A 490 -17.18 -17.00 13.42
C GLY A 490 -15.87 -16.37 12.93
N HIS A 491 -15.72 -15.04 13.08
CA HIS A 491 -14.50 -14.32 12.71
C HIS A 491 -13.30 -14.65 13.59
N ALA A 492 -13.50 -14.80 14.89
CA ALA A 492 -12.41 -15.19 15.78
C ALA A 492 -11.84 -16.56 15.41
N GLU A 493 -12.69 -17.49 14.96
CA GLU A 493 -12.27 -18.83 14.51
C GLU A 493 -11.62 -18.81 13.13
N GLU A 494 -12.14 -18.03 12.18
CA GLU A 494 -11.59 -17.90 10.83
C GLU A 494 -10.28 -17.12 10.81
N ALA A 495 -10.15 -16.03 11.57
CA ALA A 495 -8.90 -15.27 11.69
C ALA A 495 -7.76 -16.11 12.27
N ASN A 496 -8.06 -17.00 13.21
CA ASN A 496 -7.09 -17.96 13.74
C ASN A 496 -6.65 -19.00 12.69
N ARG A 497 -7.54 -19.39 11.77
CA ARG A 497 -7.20 -20.26 10.64
C ARG A 497 -6.40 -19.50 9.58
N ASN A 498 -6.83 -18.28 9.23
CA ASN A 498 -6.17 -17.41 8.27
C ASN A 498 -4.79 -16.95 8.73
N LEU A 499 -4.54 -16.75 10.03
CA LEU A 499 -3.18 -16.46 10.51
C LEU A 499 -2.22 -17.62 10.19
N ALA A 500 -2.64 -18.85 10.52
CA ALA A 500 -1.86 -20.04 10.22
C ALA A 500 -1.73 -20.25 8.70
N GLU A 501 -2.78 -19.94 7.93
CA GLU A 501 -2.81 -20.10 6.49
C GLU A 501 -2.08 -18.98 5.73
N THR A 502 -2.06 -17.75 6.22
CA THR A 502 -1.29 -16.62 5.67
C THR A 502 0.19 -16.82 5.96
N MET A 503 0.57 -17.23 7.17
CA MET A 503 1.95 -17.62 7.46
C MET A 503 2.34 -18.81 6.56
N LYS A 504 1.47 -19.81 6.41
CA LYS A 504 1.67 -20.95 5.50
C LYS A 504 1.71 -20.55 4.01
N ASN A 505 0.91 -19.60 3.55
CA ASN A 505 0.87 -19.17 2.14
C ASN A 505 2.08 -18.29 1.80
N GLN A 506 2.51 -17.44 2.73
CA GLN A 506 3.79 -16.72 2.65
C GLN A 506 4.98 -17.70 2.62
N ILE A 507 4.85 -18.88 3.25
CA ILE A 507 5.80 -20.00 3.17
C ILE A 507 5.68 -20.75 1.82
N LEU A 508 4.46 -20.97 1.30
CA LEU A 508 4.18 -21.77 0.10
C LEU A 508 4.49 -21.06 -1.23
N GLU A 509 4.54 -19.72 -1.25
CA GLU A 509 4.87 -18.95 -2.46
C GLU A 509 6.36 -19.03 -2.87
N ASN A 510 7.21 -19.73 -2.11
CA ASN A 510 8.67 -19.71 -2.27
C ASN A 510 9.38 -21.01 -2.72
N GLU A 511 8.72 -22.11 -3.15
CA GLU A 511 9.26 -23.10 -4.16
C GLU A 511 8.50 -24.45 -4.33
N ASN A 512 8.26 -24.84 -5.60
CA ASN A 512 8.38 -26.19 -6.21
C ASN A 512 7.67 -27.44 -5.61
N TRP A 513 6.34 -27.40 -5.37
CA TRP A 513 5.57 -28.63 -5.15
C TRP A 513 5.55 -29.58 -6.37
N GLU A 514 5.59 -29.10 -7.62
CA GLU A 514 5.58 -29.99 -8.79
C GLU A 514 6.80 -30.95 -8.83
N LYS A 515 7.96 -30.52 -8.31
CA LYS A 515 9.16 -31.37 -8.22
C LYS A 515 9.14 -32.35 -7.04
N PHE A 516 8.42 -32.05 -5.96
CA PHE A 516 8.29 -32.95 -4.82
C PHE A 516 7.17 -33.97 -5.04
N ALA A 517 6.05 -33.59 -5.68
CA ALA A 517 4.99 -34.51 -6.10
C ALA A 517 5.52 -35.55 -7.12
N ALA A 518 6.39 -35.13 -8.05
CA ALA A 518 7.08 -36.04 -8.97
C ALA A 518 8.03 -37.03 -8.27
N LYS A 519 8.57 -36.68 -7.09
CA LYS A 519 9.42 -37.57 -6.27
C LYS A 519 8.62 -38.53 -5.38
N LEU A 520 7.37 -38.22 -5.06
CA LEU A 520 6.50 -39.08 -4.25
C LEU A 520 5.75 -40.15 -5.09
N GLY A 521 5.77 -40.06 -6.42
CA GLY A 521 5.13 -41.01 -7.34
C GLY A 521 5.89 -42.30 -7.64
N ALA A 522 6.88 -42.68 -6.82
CA ALA A 522 7.70 -43.88 -7.06
C ALA A 522 7.84 -44.74 -5.79
N ILE A 523 6.71 -45.16 -5.21
CA ILE A 523 6.67 -46.35 -4.35
C ILE A 523 5.44 -47.17 -4.75
N GLU A 524 5.69 -48.26 -5.47
CA GLU A 524 4.69 -49.31 -5.72
C GLU A 524 4.35 -50.04 -4.41
N VAL A 525 3.07 -50.37 -4.29
CA VAL A 525 2.42 -51.07 -3.18
C VAL A 525 2.73 -52.58 -3.23
N PRO A 526 2.95 -53.23 -2.07
CA PRO A 526 2.24 -54.48 -1.76
C PRO A 526 1.03 -54.27 -0.87
#